data_AF-A0A8X6SYM0-F1
#
_entry.id   AF-A0A8X6SYM0-F1
#
_cell.length_a   1.000
_cell.length_b   1.000
_cell.length_c   1.000
_cell.angle_alpha   90.00
_cell.angle_beta   90.00
_cell.angle_gamma   90.00
#
_symmetry.space_group_name_H-M   'P 1'
#
loop_
_entity.id
_entity.type
_entity.pdbx_description
1 polymer ?
#
loop_
_entity_poly.entity_id
_entity_poly.type
_entity_poly.pdbx_seq_one_letter_code
_entity_poly.pdbx_strand_id
1 'polypeptide(L)'
;MRLLDSIPKEDFLQNVQDKYRRSQQSIVMGSDYFREQFDQAYVLASLMKSEKHWNELAKAALYSLDIEAASRIFQKLGTACKVLILDEIKEVEDTKLLAGHIAEFFFKNYELAQNLYLSSSKPSAALEMRKNLFQWDFALKLATTLSPMEVPLISKEYAEQLEFTGDIPAALSNYEKGLQIESSDDYLVKKQISLCKAGIARTSIRSGDYRR
;
A
#
# COMPACT_ATOMS: atom_id res chain seq x y z
N MET A 1 -9.56 -19.06 -26.70
CA MET A 1 -8.67 -17.96 -26.25
C MET A 1 -9.49 -17.05 -25.34
N ARG A 2 -9.50 -17.34 -24.02
CA ARG A 2 -10.08 -16.56 -22.89
C ARG A 2 -10.34 -17.54 -21.73
N LEU A 3 -9.34 -17.81 -20.90
CA LEU A 3 -9.51 -18.51 -19.60
C LEU A 3 -8.35 -18.13 -18.65
N LEU A 4 -8.07 -16.83 -18.50
CA LEU A 4 -7.11 -16.34 -17.50
C LEU A 4 -7.62 -15.12 -16.70
N ASP A 5 -8.93 -14.88 -16.69
CA ASP A 5 -9.54 -13.81 -15.91
C ASP A 5 -10.65 -14.37 -15.04
N SER A 6 -10.27 -14.97 -13.91
CA SER A 6 -11.03 -14.95 -12.64
C SER A 6 -10.42 -15.98 -11.69
N ILE A 7 -9.36 -15.63 -10.98
CA ILE A 7 -9.14 -16.26 -9.67
C ILE A 7 -10.16 -15.59 -8.75
N PRO A 8 -11.16 -16.31 -8.22
CA PRO A 8 -12.20 -15.69 -7.39
C PRO A 8 -11.55 -15.11 -6.13
N LYS A 9 -11.78 -13.81 -5.88
CA LYS A 9 -11.25 -13.09 -4.70
C LYS A 9 -11.62 -13.77 -3.37
N GLU A 10 -12.64 -14.63 -3.35
CA GLU A 10 -13.11 -15.40 -2.19
C GLU A 10 -12.16 -16.56 -1.82
N ASP A 11 -11.62 -17.30 -2.79
CA ASP A 11 -10.64 -18.38 -2.53
C ASP A 11 -9.35 -17.87 -1.89
N PHE A 12 -9.01 -16.60 -2.15
CA PHE A 12 -7.81 -15.97 -1.62
C PHE A 12 -7.94 -15.66 -0.12
N LEU A 13 -9.07 -15.08 0.31
CA LEU A 13 -9.32 -14.78 1.71
C LEU A 13 -9.57 -16.06 2.53
N GLN A 14 -10.23 -17.06 1.93
CA GLN A 14 -10.43 -18.36 2.56
C GLN A 14 -9.10 -19.07 2.79
N ASN A 15 -8.17 -19.05 1.81
CA ASN A 15 -6.85 -19.65 1.98
C ASN A 15 -5.97 -18.93 3.01
N VAL A 16 -6.05 -17.60 3.10
CA VAL A 16 -5.32 -16.83 4.12
C VAL A 16 -5.90 -17.13 5.52
N GLN A 17 -7.23 -17.19 5.65
CA GLN A 17 -7.89 -17.55 6.91
C GLN A 17 -7.69 -19.02 7.29
N ASP A 18 -7.66 -19.94 6.34
CA ASP A 18 -7.40 -21.36 6.57
C ASP A 18 -5.93 -21.63 6.93
N LYS A 19 -4.98 -20.88 6.33
CA LYS A 19 -3.57 -20.91 6.78
C LYS A 19 -3.42 -20.32 8.18
N TYR A 20 -4.12 -19.23 8.50
CA TYR A 20 -4.14 -18.64 9.84
C TYR A 20 -4.84 -19.52 10.90
N ARG A 21 -5.83 -20.32 10.50
CA ARG A 21 -6.50 -21.29 11.37
C ARG A 21 -5.63 -22.55 11.57
N ARG A 22 -4.87 -22.97 10.55
CA ARG A 22 -3.88 -24.05 10.66
C ARG A 22 -2.65 -23.65 11.47
N SER A 23 -2.23 -22.38 11.42
CA SER A 23 -1.11 -21.88 12.24
C SER A 23 -1.40 -21.91 13.75
N GLN A 24 -2.69 -21.92 14.15
CA GLN A 24 -3.10 -22.06 15.56
C GLN A 24 -3.11 -23.52 16.06
N GLN A 25 -3.11 -24.53 15.17
CA GLN A 25 -3.28 -25.95 15.55
C GLN A 25 -2.00 -26.80 15.52
N SER A 26 -0.90 -26.33 14.94
CA SER A 26 0.34 -27.11 14.84
C SER A 26 1.60 -26.23 14.94
N ILE A 27 1.88 -25.70 16.12
CA ILE A 27 2.92 -24.68 16.30
C ILE A 27 4.36 -25.25 16.27
N VAL A 28 4.57 -26.58 16.29
CA VAL A 28 5.94 -27.16 16.36
C VAL A 28 6.30 -28.14 15.23
N MET A 29 5.33 -28.75 14.53
CA MET A 29 5.62 -29.71 13.45
C MET A 29 5.46 -29.13 12.04
N GLY A 30 4.92 -27.90 11.90
CA GLY A 30 4.56 -27.31 10.62
C GLY A 30 5.68 -26.51 9.95
N SER A 31 6.44 -25.72 10.71
CA SER A 31 7.46 -24.82 10.13
C SER A 31 8.55 -25.58 9.37
N ASP A 32 9.03 -26.68 9.95
CA ASP A 32 10.15 -27.44 9.39
C ASP A 32 9.73 -28.21 8.14
N TYR A 33 8.54 -28.81 8.14
CA TYR A 33 7.99 -29.48 6.98
C TYR A 33 7.77 -28.54 5.79
N PHE A 34 7.27 -27.33 6.03
CA PHE A 34 7.14 -26.33 4.97
C PHE A 34 8.51 -25.87 4.46
N ARG A 35 9.49 -25.68 5.35
CA ARG A 35 10.86 -25.28 4.97
C ARG A 35 11.54 -26.35 4.11
N GLU A 36 11.41 -27.62 4.49
CA GLU A 36 11.94 -28.76 3.73
C GLU A 36 11.29 -28.88 2.34
N GLN A 37 9.97 -28.66 2.23
CA GLN A 37 9.31 -28.63 0.93
C GLN A 37 9.77 -27.45 0.07
N PHE A 38 10.02 -26.27 0.66
CA PHE A 38 10.58 -25.14 -0.07
C PHE A 38 11.99 -25.41 -0.56
N ASP A 39 12.84 -26.05 0.24
CA ASP A 39 14.19 -26.43 -0.17
C ASP A 39 14.16 -27.45 -1.32
N GLN A 40 13.25 -28.43 -1.29
CA GLN A 40 13.04 -29.37 -2.40
C GLN A 40 12.56 -28.65 -3.67
N ALA A 41 11.57 -27.76 -3.55
CA ALA A 41 11.06 -26.99 -4.68
C ALA A 41 12.12 -26.04 -5.26
N TYR A 42 12.99 -25.48 -4.43
CA TYR A 42 14.13 -24.66 -4.83
C TYR A 42 15.15 -25.46 -5.67
N VAL A 43 15.49 -26.68 -5.23
CA VAL A 43 16.38 -27.58 -5.98
C VAL A 43 15.75 -27.94 -7.32
N LEU A 44 14.46 -28.28 -7.36
CA LEU A 44 13.75 -28.58 -8.61
C LEU A 44 13.73 -27.37 -9.57
N ALA A 45 13.46 -26.17 -9.07
CA ALA A 45 13.50 -24.94 -9.87
C ALA A 45 14.91 -24.66 -10.43
N SER A 46 15.95 -24.95 -9.65
CA SER A 46 17.35 -24.81 -10.10
C SER A 46 17.72 -25.79 -11.21
N LEU A 47 17.15 -27.00 -11.20
CA LEU A 47 17.37 -28.02 -12.21
C LEU A 47 16.69 -27.65 -13.53
N MET A 48 15.48 -27.10 -13.47
CA MET A 48 14.70 -26.75 -14.66
C MET A 48 15.15 -25.46 -15.36
N LYS A 49 15.96 -24.61 -14.71
CA LYS A 49 16.55 -23.36 -15.25
C LYS A 49 15.56 -22.42 -15.96
N SER A 50 14.28 -22.51 -15.62
CA SER A 50 13.22 -21.73 -16.26
C SER A 50 12.75 -20.63 -15.33
N GLU A 51 12.83 -19.38 -15.81
CA GLU A 51 12.46 -18.18 -15.05
C GLU A 51 10.98 -18.19 -14.61
N LYS A 52 10.09 -18.83 -15.38
CA LYS A 52 8.67 -18.96 -15.04
C LYS A 52 8.47 -19.72 -13.72
N HIS A 53 9.18 -20.83 -13.54
CA HIS A 53 9.06 -21.66 -12.35
C HIS A 53 9.62 -20.97 -11.11
N TRP A 54 10.69 -20.19 -11.27
CA TRP A 54 11.22 -19.34 -10.20
C TRP A 54 10.22 -18.27 -9.78
N ASN A 55 9.50 -17.67 -10.72
CA ASN A 55 8.44 -16.71 -10.41
C ASN A 55 7.24 -17.35 -9.71
N GLU A 56 6.84 -18.57 -10.09
CA GLU A 56 5.78 -19.32 -9.43
C GLU A 56 6.18 -19.73 -8.00
N LEU A 57 7.42 -20.21 -7.83
CA LEU A 57 7.97 -20.53 -6.51
C LEU A 57 8.04 -19.28 -5.62
N ALA A 58 8.45 -18.13 -6.18
CA ALA A 58 8.48 -16.87 -5.45
C ALA A 58 7.08 -16.44 -5.00
N LYS A 59 6.06 -16.58 -5.87
CA LYS A 59 4.66 -16.32 -5.51
C LYS A 59 4.20 -17.24 -4.39
N ALA A 60 4.53 -18.54 -4.46
CA ALA A 60 4.19 -19.51 -3.42
C ALA A 60 4.82 -19.14 -2.07
N ALA A 61 6.08 -18.73 -2.05
CA ALA A 61 6.79 -18.26 -0.85
C ALA A 61 6.14 -16.99 -0.26
N LEU A 62 5.74 -16.04 -1.11
CA LEU A 62 5.01 -14.86 -0.68
C LEU A 62 3.62 -15.21 -0.10
N TYR A 63 2.93 -16.20 -0.68
CA TYR A 63 1.64 -16.67 -0.15
C TYR A 63 1.77 -17.45 1.17
N SER A 64 2.95 -17.99 1.50
CA SER A 64 3.22 -18.57 2.82
C SER A 64 3.73 -17.56 3.83
N LEU A 65 3.92 -16.29 3.43
CA LEU A 65 4.54 -15.24 4.24
C LEU A 65 5.97 -15.59 4.68
N ASP A 66 6.66 -16.47 3.94
CA ASP A 66 8.06 -16.81 4.20
C ASP A 66 8.98 -15.82 3.49
N ILE A 67 9.33 -14.75 4.21
CA ILE A 67 10.16 -13.65 3.72
C ILE A 67 11.59 -14.13 3.41
N GLU A 68 12.13 -15.07 4.19
CA GLU A 68 13.50 -15.56 4.01
C GLU A 68 13.63 -16.37 2.73
N ALA A 69 12.69 -17.31 2.51
CA ALA A 69 12.65 -18.11 1.28
C ALA A 69 12.42 -17.21 0.06
N ALA A 70 11.47 -16.27 0.14
CA ALA A 70 11.21 -15.31 -0.93
C ALA A 70 12.45 -14.46 -1.27
N SER A 71 13.17 -13.98 -0.25
CA SER A 71 14.40 -13.20 -0.44
C SER A 71 15.48 -14.00 -1.18
N ARG A 72 15.72 -15.26 -0.78
CA ARG A 72 16.67 -16.15 -1.46
C ARG A 72 16.30 -16.37 -2.93
N ILE A 73 15.01 -16.54 -3.23
CA ILE A 73 14.53 -16.73 -4.60
C ILE A 73 14.71 -15.46 -5.44
N PHE A 74 14.34 -14.29 -4.90
CA PHE A 74 14.50 -13.02 -5.61
C PHE A 74 15.96 -12.60 -5.82
N GLN A 75 16.86 -12.99 -4.90
CA GLN A 75 18.29 -12.84 -5.10
C GLN A 75 18.78 -13.67 -6.30
N LYS A 76 18.30 -14.90 -6.48
CA LYS A 76 18.63 -15.73 -7.65
C LYS A 76 18.05 -15.19 -8.96
N LEU A 77 16.84 -14.64 -8.91
CA LEU A 77 16.21 -13.98 -10.06
C LEU A 77 16.89 -12.65 -10.43
N GLY A 78 17.78 -12.11 -9.59
CA GLY A 78 18.42 -10.82 -9.81
C GLY A 78 17.49 -9.62 -9.61
N THR A 79 16.33 -9.81 -8.99
CA THR A 79 15.36 -8.73 -8.74
C THR A 79 15.69 -7.99 -7.46
N ALA A 80 16.75 -7.18 -7.48
CA ALA A 80 17.27 -6.47 -6.30
C ALA A 80 16.20 -5.61 -5.60
N CYS A 81 15.35 -4.89 -6.34
CA CYS A 81 14.31 -4.04 -5.75
C CYS A 81 13.33 -4.83 -4.86
N LYS A 82 12.99 -6.07 -5.25
CA LYS A 82 12.11 -6.93 -4.44
C LYS A 82 12.78 -7.39 -3.15
N VAL A 83 14.09 -7.64 -3.19
CA VAL A 83 14.88 -8.02 -2.01
C VAL A 83 14.92 -6.87 -1.02
N LEU A 84 15.10 -5.63 -1.48
CA LEU A 84 15.09 -4.44 -0.62
C LEU A 84 13.76 -4.28 0.12
N ILE A 85 12.63 -4.39 -0.60
CA ILE A 85 11.30 -4.33 0.01
C ILE A 85 11.11 -5.46 1.04
N LEU A 86 11.58 -6.68 0.74
CA LEU A 86 11.50 -7.79 1.69
C LEU A 86 12.33 -7.57 2.95
N ASP A 87 13.47 -6.88 2.83
CA ASP A 87 14.33 -6.55 3.96
C ASP A 87 13.66 -5.52 4.88
N GLU A 88 13.03 -4.50 4.30
CA GLU A 88 12.27 -3.48 5.05
C GLU A 88 11.09 -4.07 5.84
N ILE A 89 10.39 -5.07 5.27
CA ILE A 89 9.22 -5.69 5.92
C ILE A 89 9.59 -6.88 6.81
N LYS A 90 10.87 -7.25 6.90
CA LYS A 90 11.33 -8.45 7.62
C LYS A 90 11.02 -8.40 9.11
N GLU A 91 11.05 -7.20 9.70
CA GLU A 91 10.83 -6.98 11.13
C GLU A 91 9.34 -6.85 11.51
N VAL A 92 8.43 -6.96 10.53
CA VAL A 92 6.99 -6.84 10.78
C VAL A 92 6.44 -8.15 11.37
N GLU A 93 6.12 -8.13 12.67
CA GLU A 93 5.54 -9.29 13.38
C GLU A 93 4.06 -9.52 13.05
N ASP A 94 3.30 -8.44 12.74
CA ASP A 94 1.88 -8.56 12.44
C ASP A 94 1.66 -9.19 11.06
N THR A 95 1.20 -10.44 11.08
CA THR A 95 0.89 -11.23 9.88
C THR A 95 -0.02 -10.51 8.88
N LYS A 96 -0.98 -9.70 9.35
CA LYS A 96 -1.91 -8.98 8.47
C LYS A 96 -1.27 -7.76 7.85
N LEU A 97 -0.44 -7.05 8.61
CA LEU A 97 0.33 -5.92 8.12
C LEU A 97 1.34 -6.38 7.06
N LEU A 98 2.04 -7.49 7.34
CA LEU A 98 2.95 -8.13 6.40
C LEU A 98 2.23 -8.58 5.12
N ALA A 99 1.07 -9.24 5.27
CA ALA A 99 0.25 -9.63 4.12
C ALA A 99 -0.23 -8.41 3.31
N GLY A 100 -0.53 -7.29 3.98
CA GLY A 100 -0.86 -6.01 3.35
C GLY A 100 0.28 -5.49 2.48
N HIS A 101 1.50 -5.42 3.02
CA HIS A 101 2.70 -5.00 2.27
C HIS A 101 2.99 -5.91 1.08
N ILE A 102 2.82 -7.23 1.26
CA ILE A 102 3.00 -8.19 0.16
C ILE A 102 1.94 -7.97 -0.94
N ALA A 103 0.68 -7.77 -0.56
CA ALA A 103 -0.40 -7.47 -1.50
C ALA A 103 -0.17 -6.17 -2.28
N GLU A 104 0.37 -5.15 -1.62
CA GLU A 104 0.70 -3.85 -2.21
C GLU A 104 1.86 -3.96 -3.21
N PHE A 105 3.03 -4.43 -2.77
CA PHE A 105 4.26 -4.35 -3.57
C PHE A 105 4.39 -5.45 -4.63
N PHE A 106 3.87 -6.66 -4.37
CA PHE A 106 4.08 -7.81 -5.26
C PHE A 106 2.86 -8.13 -6.13
N PHE A 107 1.66 -8.05 -5.55
CA PHE A 107 0.43 -8.36 -6.28
C PHE A 107 -0.28 -7.13 -6.85
N LYS A 108 0.11 -5.92 -6.43
CA LYS A 108 -0.53 -4.64 -6.81
C LYS A 108 -2.04 -4.65 -6.60
N ASN A 109 -2.53 -5.41 -5.62
CA ASN A 109 -3.94 -5.49 -5.29
C ASN A 109 -4.25 -4.56 -4.12
N TYR A 110 -4.49 -3.29 -4.45
CA TYR A 110 -4.65 -2.22 -3.46
C TYR A 110 -5.94 -2.32 -2.64
N GLU A 111 -7.00 -2.91 -3.19
CA GLU A 111 -8.25 -3.15 -2.44
C GLU A 111 -8.03 -4.15 -1.32
N LEU A 112 -7.36 -5.26 -1.66
CA LEU A 112 -7.01 -6.29 -0.70
C LEU A 112 -6.03 -5.76 0.35
N ALA A 113 -4.98 -5.06 -0.09
CA ALA A 113 -4.00 -4.46 0.81
C ALA A 113 -4.67 -3.50 1.80
N GLN A 114 -5.59 -2.63 1.34
CA GLN A 114 -6.36 -1.75 2.21
C GLN A 114 -7.15 -2.54 3.26
N ASN A 115 -7.88 -3.58 2.89
CA ASN A 115 -8.66 -4.36 3.83
C ASN A 115 -7.77 -5.05 4.87
N LEU A 116 -6.62 -5.56 4.45
CA LEU A 116 -5.62 -6.17 5.34
C LEU A 116 -5.07 -5.14 6.32
N TYR A 117 -4.65 -3.96 5.83
CA TYR A 117 -4.17 -2.86 6.67
C TYR A 117 -5.22 -2.38 7.67
N LEU A 118 -6.47 -2.18 7.26
CA LEU A 118 -7.56 -1.78 8.15
C LEU A 118 -7.85 -2.81 9.24
N SER A 119 -7.61 -4.10 8.96
CA SER A 119 -7.79 -5.20 9.93
C SER A 119 -6.55 -5.50 10.78
N SER A 120 -5.45 -4.79 10.53
CA SER A 120 -4.14 -4.96 11.18
C SER A 120 -3.97 -4.00 12.36
N SER A 121 -2.84 -4.13 13.05
CA SER A 121 -2.40 -3.21 14.10
C SER A 121 -2.19 -1.76 13.65
N LYS A 122 -1.91 -1.53 12.35
CA LYS A 122 -1.59 -0.20 11.79
C LYS A 122 -2.50 0.15 10.61
N PRO A 123 -3.74 0.62 10.87
CA PRO A 123 -4.66 1.02 9.81
C PRO A 123 -4.19 2.28 9.05
N SER A 124 -3.31 3.10 9.63
CA SER A 124 -2.73 4.28 8.96
C SER A 124 -1.92 3.93 7.70
N ALA A 125 -1.37 2.71 7.60
CA ALA A 125 -0.69 2.23 6.40
C ALA A 125 -1.62 2.23 5.17
N ALA A 126 -2.93 1.99 5.35
CA ALA A 126 -3.90 2.06 4.26
C ALA A 126 -4.02 3.48 3.68
N LEU A 127 -4.01 4.49 4.56
CA LEU A 127 -4.07 5.88 4.16
C LEU A 127 -2.81 6.29 3.40
N GLU A 128 -1.64 5.94 3.96
CA GLU A 128 -0.34 6.21 3.36
C GLU A 128 -0.20 5.57 1.97
N MET A 129 -0.61 4.31 1.82
CA MET A 129 -0.67 3.62 0.52
C MET A 129 -1.51 4.43 -0.49
N ARG A 130 -2.72 4.87 -0.12
CA ARG A 130 -3.59 5.62 -1.05
C ARG A 130 -3.01 6.99 -1.43
N LYS A 131 -2.31 7.65 -0.50
CA LYS A 131 -1.57 8.90 -0.78
C LYS A 131 -0.42 8.64 -1.76
N ASN A 132 0.38 7.60 -1.54
CA ASN A 132 1.51 7.24 -2.40
C ASN A 132 1.08 6.89 -3.84
N LEU A 133 -0.15 6.39 -4.01
CA LEU A 133 -0.76 6.11 -5.31
C LEU A 133 -1.45 7.33 -5.95
N PHE A 134 -1.40 8.51 -5.32
CA PHE A 134 -2.11 9.73 -5.74
C PHE A 134 -3.63 9.54 -5.88
N GLN A 135 -4.21 8.60 -5.15
CA GLN A 135 -5.64 8.30 -5.16
C GLN A 135 -6.37 9.16 -4.12
N TRP A 136 -6.36 10.47 -4.35
CA TRP A 136 -6.78 11.48 -3.38
C TRP A 136 -8.20 11.30 -2.87
N ASP A 137 -9.17 10.93 -3.71
CA ASP A 137 -10.56 10.74 -3.29
C ASP A 137 -10.71 9.59 -2.28
N PHE A 138 -9.96 8.50 -2.49
CA PHE A 138 -9.93 7.37 -1.55
C PHE A 138 -9.16 7.72 -0.29
N ALA A 139 -8.04 8.44 -0.43
CA ALA A 139 -7.24 8.91 0.70
C ALA A 139 -8.05 9.85 1.60
N LEU A 140 -8.78 10.82 1.04
CA LEU A 140 -9.63 11.74 1.81
C LEU A 140 -10.75 11.01 2.54
N LYS A 141 -11.42 10.04 1.89
CA LYS A 141 -12.44 9.20 2.55
C LYS A 141 -11.86 8.44 3.74
N LEU A 142 -10.69 7.82 3.58
CA LEU A 142 -10.01 7.12 4.67
C LEU A 142 -9.52 8.08 5.76
N ALA A 143 -9.00 9.25 5.40
CA ALA A 143 -8.52 10.24 6.35
C ALA A 143 -9.65 10.76 7.24
N THR A 144 -10.84 11.00 6.68
CA THR A 144 -11.98 11.46 7.50
C THR A 144 -12.38 10.49 8.60
N THR A 145 -12.12 9.19 8.44
CA THR A 145 -12.46 8.17 9.44
C THR A 145 -11.28 7.80 10.34
N LEU A 146 -10.05 7.73 9.81
CA LEU A 146 -8.86 7.31 10.56
C LEU A 146 -8.14 8.48 11.25
N SER A 147 -7.95 9.59 10.53
CA SER A 147 -7.10 10.71 10.95
C SER A 147 -7.64 12.03 10.38
N PRO A 148 -8.69 12.61 10.99
CA PRO A 148 -9.30 13.84 10.48
C PRO A 148 -8.33 15.02 10.48
N MET A 149 -7.29 14.97 11.31
CA MET A 149 -6.23 15.99 11.39
C MET A 149 -5.38 16.06 10.13
N GLU A 150 -5.27 14.97 9.36
CA GLU A 150 -4.48 14.92 8.12
C GLU A 150 -5.27 15.35 6.89
N VAL A 151 -6.61 15.41 6.97
CA VAL A 151 -7.49 15.79 5.85
C VAL A 151 -7.08 17.12 5.22
N PRO A 152 -6.73 18.18 5.97
CA PRO A 152 -6.33 19.45 5.38
C PRO A 152 -4.98 19.38 4.64
N LEU A 153 -4.05 18.55 5.11
CA LEU A 153 -2.77 18.32 4.45
C LEU A 153 -2.97 17.59 3.11
N ILE A 154 -3.74 16.51 3.12
CA ILE A 154 -4.07 15.74 1.93
C ILE A 154 -4.86 16.61 0.93
N SER A 155 -5.79 17.43 1.41
CA SER A 155 -6.55 18.37 0.55
C SER A 155 -5.65 19.40 -0.12
N LYS A 156 -4.63 19.91 0.60
CA LYS A 156 -3.64 20.84 0.06
C LYS A 156 -2.79 20.18 -1.04
N GLU A 157 -2.27 18.98 -0.80
CA GLU A 157 -1.48 18.23 -1.79
C GLU A 157 -2.32 17.88 -3.03
N TYR A 158 -3.58 17.50 -2.84
CA TYR A 158 -4.51 17.26 -3.94
C TYR A 158 -4.76 18.54 -4.76
N ALA A 159 -4.96 19.68 -4.10
CA ALA A 159 -5.14 20.96 -4.77
C ALA A 159 -3.91 21.37 -5.60
N GLU A 160 -2.69 21.15 -5.08
CA GLU A 160 -1.45 21.40 -5.82
C GLU A 160 -1.36 20.55 -7.10
N GLN A 161 -1.75 19.27 -7.02
CA GLN A 161 -1.81 18.41 -8.21
C GLN A 161 -2.86 18.88 -9.21
N LEU A 162 -4.06 19.26 -8.75
CA LEU A 162 -5.14 19.77 -9.63
C LEU A 162 -4.74 21.09 -10.30
N GLU A 163 -4.05 21.98 -9.56
CA GLU A 163 -3.49 23.22 -10.11
C GLU A 163 -2.47 22.91 -11.22
N PHE A 164 -1.66 21.86 -11.05
CA PHE A 164 -0.69 21.41 -12.05
C PHE A 164 -1.37 20.80 -13.28
N THR A 165 -2.45 20.03 -13.11
CA THR A 165 -3.22 19.46 -14.24
C THR A 165 -4.10 20.48 -14.94
N GLY A 166 -4.30 21.66 -14.34
CA GLY A 166 -5.07 22.77 -14.91
C GLY A 166 -6.55 22.80 -14.51
N ASP A 167 -6.99 21.95 -13.58
CA ASP A 167 -8.35 22.00 -13.03
C ASP A 167 -8.41 23.02 -11.88
N ILE A 168 -8.46 24.29 -12.27
CA ILE A 168 -8.48 25.43 -11.36
C ILE A 168 -9.69 25.44 -10.41
N PRO A 169 -10.95 25.20 -10.85
CA PRO A 169 -12.09 25.26 -9.94
C PRO A 169 -12.07 24.14 -8.88
N ALA A 170 -11.66 22.93 -9.25
CA ALA A 170 -11.51 21.85 -8.28
C ALA A 170 -10.33 22.11 -7.32
N ALA A 171 -9.23 22.68 -7.81
CA ALA A 171 -8.10 23.08 -6.96
C ALA A 171 -8.51 24.11 -5.91
N LEU A 172 -9.28 25.14 -6.29
CA LEU A 172 -9.82 26.15 -5.38
C LEU A 172 -10.61 25.53 -4.24
N SER A 173 -11.58 24.66 -4.56
CA SER A 173 -12.41 24.00 -3.54
C SER A 173 -11.58 23.17 -2.56
N ASN A 174 -10.53 22.50 -3.04
CA ASN A 174 -9.66 21.70 -2.18
C ASN A 174 -8.71 22.56 -1.32
N TYR A 175 -8.22 23.70 -1.82
CA TYR A 175 -7.48 24.65 -0.99
C TYR A 175 -8.34 25.28 0.11
N GLU A 176 -9.61 25.59 -0.19
CA GLU A 176 -10.56 26.09 0.80
C GLU A 176 -10.81 25.07 1.92
N LYS A 177 -10.95 23.77 1.57
CA LYS A 177 -11.01 22.68 2.56
C LYS A 177 -9.73 22.58 3.39
N GLY A 178 -8.57 22.75 2.75
CA GLY A 178 -7.27 22.76 3.42
C GLY A 178 -7.06 23.94 4.38
N LEU A 179 -7.86 25.01 4.28
CA LEU A 179 -7.80 26.18 5.16
C LEU A 179 -8.58 25.99 6.47
N GLN A 180 -9.41 24.96 6.59
CA GLN A 180 -10.25 24.69 7.77
C GLN A 180 -9.46 24.23 9.02
N ILE A 181 -8.12 24.31 8.98
CA ILE A 181 -7.27 23.99 10.13
C ILE A 181 -7.42 25.10 11.17
N GLU A 182 -7.72 24.73 12.41
CA GLU A 182 -7.70 25.67 13.53
C GLU A 182 -6.29 26.26 13.69
N SER A 183 -6.21 27.58 13.91
CA SER A 183 -4.94 28.27 14.07
C SER A 183 -4.20 27.77 15.30
N SER A 184 -3.28 26.83 15.10
CA SER A 184 -2.31 26.41 16.10
C SER A 184 -1.10 27.34 16.08
N ASP A 185 -0.45 27.50 17.23
CA ASP A 185 0.78 28.29 17.31
C ASP A 185 1.98 27.60 16.65
N ASP A 186 1.82 26.35 16.24
CA ASP A 186 2.82 25.58 15.50
C ASP A 186 3.19 26.27 14.18
N TYR A 187 4.50 26.46 13.99
CA TYR A 187 5.10 27.03 12.79
C TYR A 187 4.72 26.24 11.53
N LEU A 188 4.63 24.90 11.63
CA LEU A 188 4.29 24.05 10.47
C LEU A 188 2.85 24.31 9.99
N VAL A 189 1.91 24.45 10.91
CA VAL A 189 0.50 24.76 10.60
C VAL A 189 0.38 26.15 9.97
N LYS A 190 1.09 27.16 10.53
CA LYS A 190 1.12 28.52 9.95
C LYS A 190 1.68 28.53 8.53
N LYS A 191 2.75 27.78 8.27
CA LYS A 191 3.33 27.63 6.92
C LYS A 191 2.32 27.01 5.96
N GLN A 192 1.61 25.97 6.38
CA GLN A 192 0.60 25.32 5.55
C GLN A 192 -0.58 26.26 5.23
N ILE A 193 -1.08 26.98 6.23
CA ILE A 193 -2.13 28.01 6.03
C ILE A 193 -1.65 29.07 5.02
N SER A 194 -0.39 29.51 5.12
CA SER A 194 0.19 30.47 4.16
C SER A 194 0.24 29.90 2.74
N LEU A 195 0.57 28.62 2.58
CA LEU A 195 0.60 27.96 1.26
C LEU A 195 -0.80 27.80 0.68
N CYS A 196 -1.79 27.40 1.49
CA CYS A 196 -3.20 27.33 1.05
C CYS A 196 -3.70 28.71 0.59
N LYS A 197 -3.43 29.78 1.36
CA LYS A 197 -3.80 31.15 0.98
C LYS A 197 -3.14 31.59 -0.34
N ALA A 198 -1.86 31.29 -0.51
CA ALA A 198 -1.15 31.56 -1.76
C ALA A 198 -1.74 30.77 -2.94
N GLY A 199 -2.09 29.50 -2.73
CA GLY A 199 -2.77 28.65 -3.70
C GLY A 199 -4.11 29.24 -4.14
N ILE A 200 -4.95 29.64 -3.18
CA ILE A 200 -6.23 30.32 -3.43
C ILE A 200 -6.02 31.59 -4.25
N ALA A 201 -5.10 32.47 -3.84
CA ALA A 201 -4.85 33.72 -4.56
C ALA A 201 -4.43 33.48 -6.03
N ARG A 202 -3.50 32.54 -6.28
CA ARG A 202 -3.07 32.20 -7.65
C ARG A 202 -4.20 31.63 -8.49
N THR A 203 -4.98 30.71 -7.91
CA THR A 203 -6.06 30.04 -8.62
C THR A 203 -7.26 30.96 -8.86
N SER A 204 -7.59 31.87 -7.94
CA SER A 204 -8.60 32.93 -8.13
C SER A 204 -8.21 33.90 -9.25
N ILE A 205 -6.94 34.28 -9.36
CA ILE A 205 -6.46 35.10 -10.48
C ILE A 205 -6.64 34.36 -11.81
N ARG A 206 -6.33 33.05 -11.84
CA ARG A 206 -6.49 32.21 -13.05
C ARG A 206 -7.95 31.96 -13.42
N SER A 207 -8.86 31.87 -12.44
CA SER A 207 -10.29 31.69 -12.68
C SER A 207 -11.01 33.00 -13.06
N GLY A 208 -10.37 34.16 -12.87
CA GLY A 208 -10.95 35.47 -13.14
C GLY A 208 -11.83 35.99 -11.99
N ASP A 209 -11.89 35.28 -10.86
CA ASP A 209 -12.66 35.68 -9.67
C ASP A 209 -11.82 36.56 -8.75
N TYR A 210 -11.70 37.85 -9.10
CA TYR A 210 -10.92 38.85 -8.36
C TYR A 210 -11.53 39.28 -7.01
N ARG A 211 -12.71 38.77 -6.65
CA ARG A 211 -13.44 39.15 -5.43
C ARG A 211 -13.17 38.26 -4.23
N ARG A 212 -12.44 37.15 -4.42
CA ARG A 212 -12.11 36.18 -3.37
C ARG A 212 -10.68 36.34 -2.88
#